data_AF-A0A849WTZ1-F1
#
_entry.id   AF-A0A849WTZ1-F1
#
_cell.length_a   1.000
_cell.length_b   1.000
_cell.length_c   1.000
_cell.angle_alpha   90.00
_cell.angle_beta   90.00
_cell.angle_gamma   90.00
#
_symmetry.space_group_name_H-M   'P 1'
#
loop_
_entity.id
_entity.type
_entity.pdbx_description
1 polymer ?
#
loop_
_entity_poly.entity_id
_entity_poly.type
_entity_poly.pdbx_seq_one_letter_code
_entity_poly.pdbx_strand_id
1 'polypeptide(L)'
;MSLSGTFGLRFFLSFFFAFWTHAQTSYSLKAKASGEYPYVYQSPDFNAPILTELERGKVYFLSSKKVANYFYKVFVKPGLEGYVSDVEVEVQAAVSSRDNTPTTKTQNKKRFNALKKKDRFSKVQTSKPSKPFYMQKYRGLSLESIQYTEDTMGSVRSAPLTFIGFRMSGYDTLVSGEMSTDANILLYLNAPNYYKKVTDNEAKGWILHSSYTYDTYLKRGANFLLSYGFGPMFRFSHLVVQLKKPNSNFTVDYPMDDMALGIVLRLGAAFRIQKISLRSDIKYYWEKQRYFALNLGTLYEF
;
A
#
# COMPACT_ATOMS: atom_id res chain seq x y z
N MET A 1 29.69 24.42 10.34
CA MET A 1 29.71 22.94 10.39
C MET A 1 28.80 22.43 9.30
N SER A 2 29.35 21.72 8.32
CA SER A 2 28.65 21.24 7.12
C SER A 2 27.81 20.00 7.42
N LEU A 3 26.60 19.96 6.86
CA LEU A 3 25.66 18.84 6.97
C LEU A 3 26.09 17.67 6.08
N SER A 4 26.40 16.53 6.67
CA SER A 4 26.46 15.22 6.00
C SER A 4 25.10 14.50 6.13
N GLY A 5 24.12 14.93 5.34
CA GLY A 5 22.74 14.41 5.31
C GLY A 5 22.43 13.49 4.12
N THR A 6 23.42 12.84 3.52
CA THR A 6 23.26 12.13 2.23
C THR A 6 22.89 10.65 2.33
N PHE A 7 22.85 10.05 3.53
CA PHE A 7 22.62 8.61 3.67
C PHE A 7 21.14 8.19 3.58
N GLY A 8 20.20 9.06 3.98
CA GLY A 8 18.76 8.75 3.93
C GLY A 8 18.14 8.84 2.53
N LEU A 9 18.63 9.75 1.69
CA LEU A 9 18.02 10.04 0.38
C LEU A 9 18.28 8.93 -0.66
N ARG A 10 19.44 8.26 -0.60
CA ARG A 10 19.82 7.21 -1.55
C ARG A 10 19.06 5.89 -1.34
N PHE A 11 18.65 5.59 -0.11
CA PHE A 11 17.80 4.42 0.18
C PHE A 11 16.33 4.65 -0.22
N PHE A 12 15.89 5.91 -0.22
CA PHE A 12 14.52 6.31 -0.55
C PHE A 12 14.21 6.22 -2.05
N LEU A 13 15.19 6.55 -2.91
CA LEU A 13 15.04 6.50 -4.37
C LEU A 13 15.03 5.06 -4.93
N SER A 14 15.76 4.13 -4.31
CA SER A 14 15.80 2.73 -4.75
C SER A 14 14.51 1.97 -4.41
N PHE A 15 13.80 2.32 -3.33
CA PHE A 15 12.53 1.69 -2.97
C PHE A 15 11.36 2.13 -3.88
N PHE A 16 11.35 3.40 -4.32
CA PHE A 16 10.33 3.90 -5.25
C PHE A 16 10.51 3.35 -6.68
N PHE A 17 11.75 3.16 -7.14
CA PHE A 17 12.01 2.57 -8.47
C PHE A 17 11.63 1.07 -8.54
N ALA A 18 11.78 0.32 -7.44
CA ALA A 18 11.39 -1.10 -7.40
C ALA A 18 9.87 -1.32 -7.47
N PHE A 19 9.05 -0.35 -7.05
CA PHE A 19 7.59 -0.44 -7.14
C PHE A 19 7.01 0.02 -8.48
N TRP A 20 7.75 0.80 -9.27
CA TRP A 20 7.29 1.21 -10.61
C TRP A 20 7.44 0.08 -11.66
N THR A 21 8.35 -0.86 -11.44
CA THR A 21 8.55 -2.01 -12.35
C THR A 21 7.49 -3.10 -12.19
N HIS A 22 6.63 -3.05 -11.17
CA HIS A 22 5.61 -4.08 -10.93
C HIS A 22 4.23 -3.79 -11.57
N ALA A 23 4.08 -2.68 -12.32
CA ALA A 23 2.86 -2.40 -13.08
C ALA A 23 2.85 -3.05 -14.49
N GLN A 24 3.90 -3.77 -14.90
CA GLN A 24 4.00 -4.37 -16.24
C GLN A 24 3.60 -5.86 -16.34
N THR A 25 3.16 -6.51 -15.26
CA THR A 25 2.96 -7.97 -15.23
C THR A 25 1.53 -8.42 -15.51
N SER A 26 0.95 -8.00 -16.64
CA SER A 26 -0.27 -8.66 -17.15
C SER A 26 -0.18 -9.15 -18.58
N TYR A 27 0.88 -8.83 -19.33
CA TYR A 27 1.09 -9.27 -20.71
C TYR A 27 2.05 -10.47 -20.76
N SER A 28 1.56 -11.68 -20.45
CA SER A 28 2.41 -12.88 -20.37
C SER A 28 2.21 -13.86 -21.53
N LEU A 29 1.18 -13.69 -22.35
CA LEU A 29 0.93 -14.56 -23.50
C LEU A 29 1.57 -13.98 -24.76
N LYS A 30 2.27 -14.84 -25.51
CA LYS A 30 2.70 -14.52 -26.88
C LYS A 30 1.67 -15.08 -27.84
N ALA A 31 1.15 -14.26 -28.73
CA ALA A 31 0.20 -14.69 -29.75
C ALA A 31 0.59 -14.14 -31.12
N LYS A 32 0.35 -14.93 -32.16
CA LYS A 32 0.57 -14.55 -33.54
C LYS A 32 -0.74 -14.04 -34.12
N ALA A 33 -0.75 -12.86 -34.73
CA ALA A 33 -1.93 -12.38 -35.44
C ALA A 33 -2.17 -13.27 -36.67
N SER A 34 -3.33 -13.93 -36.76
CA SER A 34 -3.62 -14.95 -37.78
C SER A 34 -4.93 -14.73 -38.53
N GLY A 35 -5.87 -13.96 -37.97
CA GLY A 35 -7.15 -13.72 -38.62
C GLY A 35 -7.07 -12.74 -39.80
N GLU A 36 -8.19 -12.59 -40.49
CA GLU A 36 -8.28 -11.79 -41.70
C GLU A 36 -8.20 -10.29 -41.39
N TYR A 37 -8.76 -9.85 -40.27
CA TYR A 37 -8.77 -8.44 -39.92
C TYR A 37 -8.44 -8.29 -38.43
N PRO A 38 -7.16 -8.44 -38.05
CA PRO A 38 -6.74 -8.43 -36.66
C PRO A 38 -6.72 -7.00 -36.11
N TYR A 39 -7.92 -6.43 -35.92
CA TYR A 39 -8.14 -5.09 -35.43
C TYR A 39 -7.96 -4.98 -33.92
N VAL A 40 -7.43 -3.83 -33.51
CA VAL A 40 -7.30 -3.42 -32.11
C VAL A 40 -8.36 -2.39 -31.80
N TYR A 41 -9.29 -2.76 -30.93
CA TYR A 41 -10.43 -1.96 -30.50
C TYR A 41 -10.09 -1.12 -29.26
N GLN A 42 -10.72 0.05 -29.13
CA GLN A 42 -10.57 0.92 -27.96
C GLN A 42 -11.22 0.33 -26.69
N SER A 43 -12.34 -0.40 -26.84
CA SER A 43 -13.04 -1.11 -25.77
C SER A 43 -13.32 -2.57 -26.21
N PRO A 44 -13.62 -3.50 -25.28
CA PRO A 44 -13.86 -4.91 -25.61
C PRO A 44 -15.26 -5.13 -26.21
N ASP A 45 -15.53 -4.46 -27.33
CA ASP A 45 -16.78 -4.48 -28.09
C ASP A 45 -16.43 -4.42 -29.59
N PHE A 46 -17.12 -5.22 -30.41
CA PHE A 46 -16.91 -5.25 -31.87
C PHE A 46 -17.37 -3.95 -32.55
N ASN A 47 -18.22 -3.16 -31.89
CA ASN A 47 -18.66 -1.85 -32.38
C ASN A 47 -17.75 -0.69 -31.93
N ALA A 48 -16.69 -0.98 -31.17
CA ALA A 48 -15.80 0.05 -30.68
C ALA A 48 -14.93 0.66 -31.80
N PRO A 49 -14.47 1.92 -31.66
CA PRO A 49 -13.51 2.50 -32.58
C PRO A 49 -12.24 1.64 -32.71
N ILE A 50 -11.81 1.42 -33.96
CA ILE A 50 -10.57 0.71 -34.29
C ILE A 50 -9.40 1.68 -34.11
N LEU A 51 -8.44 1.32 -33.26
CA LEU A 51 -7.23 2.09 -33.00
C LEU A 51 -6.14 1.82 -34.05
N THR A 52 -5.96 0.55 -34.41
CA THR A 52 -4.94 0.10 -35.38
C THR A 52 -5.25 -1.33 -35.83
N GLU A 53 -4.63 -1.74 -36.94
CA GLU A 53 -4.56 -3.15 -37.37
C GLU A 53 -3.21 -3.76 -36.97
N LEU A 54 -3.21 -5.05 -36.61
CA LEU A 54 -1.99 -5.82 -36.33
C LEU A 54 -1.41 -6.41 -37.62
N GLU A 55 -0.09 -6.32 -37.81
CA GLU A 55 0.57 -7.03 -38.91
C GLU A 55 0.38 -8.55 -38.78
N ARG A 56 -0.26 -9.17 -39.78
CA ARG A 56 -0.47 -10.62 -39.83
C ARG A 56 0.86 -11.36 -39.77
N GLY A 57 0.90 -12.42 -39.00
CA GLY A 57 2.08 -13.26 -38.81
C GLY A 57 3.09 -12.75 -37.77
N LYS A 58 2.95 -11.51 -37.29
CA LYS A 58 3.79 -10.95 -36.22
C LYS A 58 3.30 -11.39 -34.85
N VAL A 59 4.23 -11.49 -33.91
CA VAL A 59 3.97 -11.91 -32.53
C VAL A 59 3.77 -10.68 -31.65
N TYR A 60 2.67 -10.69 -30.90
CA TYR A 60 2.31 -9.64 -29.94
C TYR A 60 2.16 -10.21 -28.54
N PHE A 61 2.26 -9.32 -27.54
CA PHE A 61 2.05 -9.67 -26.14
C PHE A 61 0.60 -9.39 -25.73
N LEU A 62 -0.07 -10.43 -25.24
CA LEU A 62 -1.47 -10.40 -24.83
C LEU A 62 -1.62 -10.61 -23.32
N SER A 63 -2.75 -10.14 -22.79
CA SER A 63 -3.15 -10.45 -21.42
C SER A 63 -3.46 -11.93 -21.21
N SER A 64 -3.07 -12.48 -20.06
CA SER A 64 -3.38 -13.88 -19.72
C SER A 64 -4.87 -14.15 -19.53
N LYS A 65 -5.64 -13.12 -19.15
CA LYS A 65 -7.08 -13.19 -18.94
C LYS A 65 -7.83 -12.55 -20.10
N LYS A 66 -8.89 -13.21 -20.58
CA LYS A 66 -9.86 -12.62 -21.51
C LYS A 66 -10.75 -11.58 -20.82
N VAL A 67 -11.10 -10.53 -21.53
CA VAL A 67 -12.08 -9.51 -21.16
C VAL A 67 -13.34 -9.74 -21.99
N ALA A 68 -14.51 -9.66 -21.35
CA ALA A 68 -15.80 -9.95 -21.98
C ALA A 68 -15.86 -11.33 -22.68
N ASN A 69 -15.08 -12.31 -22.21
CA ASN A 69 -14.94 -13.68 -22.73
C ASN A 69 -14.40 -13.85 -24.17
N TYR A 70 -14.29 -12.78 -24.97
CA TYR A 70 -13.87 -12.84 -26.37
C TYR A 70 -12.64 -11.99 -26.69
N PHE A 71 -12.25 -11.05 -25.83
CA PHE A 71 -11.14 -10.13 -26.12
C PHE A 71 -9.92 -10.38 -25.24
N TYR A 72 -8.73 -10.16 -25.79
CA TYR A 72 -7.49 -10.02 -25.04
C TYR A 72 -7.03 -8.57 -25.04
N LYS A 73 -6.42 -8.09 -23.95
CA LYS A 73 -5.68 -6.82 -24.01
C LYS A 73 -4.38 -7.05 -24.76
N VAL A 74 -4.08 -6.18 -25.71
CA VAL A 74 -2.85 -6.22 -26.52
C VAL A 74 -2.04 -4.95 -26.32
N PHE A 75 -0.74 -5.10 -26.14
CA PHE A 75 0.21 -4.00 -26.16
C PHE A 75 0.88 -3.95 -27.52
N VAL A 76 0.64 -2.89 -28.30
CA VAL A 76 1.15 -2.77 -29.67
C VAL A 76 2.50 -2.05 -29.69
N LYS A 77 2.56 -0.88 -29.06
CA LYS A 77 3.75 -0.03 -28.94
C LYS A 77 3.59 0.92 -27.75
N PRO A 78 4.66 1.56 -27.26
CA PRO A 78 4.55 2.54 -26.17
C PRO A 78 3.47 3.59 -26.46
N GLY A 79 2.51 3.74 -25.55
CA GLY A 79 1.38 4.67 -25.68
C GLY A 79 0.18 4.14 -26.49
N LEU A 80 0.23 2.92 -27.03
CA LEU A 80 -0.89 2.32 -27.77
C LEU A 80 -1.21 0.91 -27.24
N GLU A 81 -2.27 0.85 -26.43
CA GLU A 81 -2.88 -0.38 -25.92
C GLU A 81 -4.36 -0.47 -26.33
N GLY A 82 -4.88 -1.68 -26.49
CA GLY A 82 -6.28 -1.89 -26.84
C GLY A 82 -6.71 -3.34 -26.66
N TYR A 83 -7.78 -3.72 -27.34
CA TYR A 83 -8.39 -5.05 -27.24
C TYR A 83 -8.40 -5.75 -28.59
N VAL A 84 -7.99 -7.01 -28.65
CA VAL A 84 -8.04 -7.83 -29.87
C VAL A 84 -8.94 -9.04 -29.62
N SER A 85 -9.73 -9.42 -30.62
CA SER A 85 -10.61 -10.59 -30.54
C SER A 85 -9.81 -11.89 -30.51
N ASP A 86 -10.30 -12.91 -29.81
CA ASP A 86 -9.66 -14.21 -29.68
C ASP A 86 -9.62 -15.02 -30.98
N VAL A 87 -10.52 -14.76 -31.91
CA VAL A 87 -10.53 -15.38 -33.25
C VAL A 87 -9.44 -14.82 -34.18
N GLU A 88 -8.91 -13.63 -33.88
CA GLU A 88 -7.91 -12.95 -34.72
C GLU A 88 -6.46 -13.31 -34.35
N VAL A 89 -6.26 -14.01 -33.22
CA VAL A 89 -4.93 -14.28 -32.66
C VAL A 89 -4.77 -15.74 -32.25
N GLU A 90 -3.69 -16.35 -32.71
CA GLU A 90 -3.30 -17.70 -32.34
C GLU A 90 -2.32 -17.63 -31.15
N VAL A 91 -2.78 -18.03 -29.97
CA VAL A 91 -1.94 -18.07 -28.76
C VAL A 91 -0.89 -19.16 -28.93
N GLN A 92 0.38 -18.77 -28.97
CA GLN A 92 1.47 -19.74 -28.94
C GLN A 92 1.56 -20.25 -27.50
N ALA A 93 1.16 -21.51 -27.31
CA ALA A 93 1.28 -22.16 -26.01
C ALA A 93 2.70 -21.94 -25.47
N ALA A 94 2.82 -21.35 -24.28
CA ALA A 94 4.06 -21.36 -23.54
C ALA A 94 4.52 -22.82 -23.49
N VAL A 95 5.77 -23.08 -23.88
CA VAL A 95 6.42 -24.38 -23.80
C VAL A 95 6.36 -24.82 -22.33
N SER A 96 5.26 -25.46 -22.00
CA SER A 96 5.05 -26.14 -20.74
C SER A 96 5.81 -27.43 -20.92
N SER A 97 6.84 -27.60 -20.10
CA SER A 97 7.70 -28.77 -20.05
C SER A 97 6.88 -30.03 -20.25
N ARG A 98 7.21 -30.72 -21.35
CA ARG A 98 6.54 -31.86 -21.93
C ARG A 98 6.61 -33.05 -20.97
N ASP A 99 5.46 -33.47 -20.45
CA ASP A 99 5.23 -34.87 -20.12
C ASP A 99 5.24 -35.67 -21.43
N ASN A 100 6.18 -36.61 -21.53
CA ASN A 100 6.18 -37.64 -22.56
C ASN A 100 5.68 -38.93 -21.92
N THR A 101 4.48 -39.38 -22.30
CA THR A 101 4.21 -40.82 -22.35
C THR A 101 3.21 -41.10 -23.47
N PRO A 102 3.58 -41.93 -24.46
CA PRO A 102 2.66 -42.39 -25.49
C PRO A 102 1.95 -43.65 -25.01
N THR A 103 0.69 -43.86 -25.41
CA THR A 103 0.15 -45.22 -25.70
C THR A 103 -1.27 -45.16 -26.28
N THR A 104 -1.31 -45.53 -27.56
CA THR A 104 -2.12 -46.62 -28.13
C THR A 104 -3.64 -46.64 -27.91
N LYS A 105 -4.33 -46.50 -29.06
CA LYS A 105 -5.64 -47.05 -29.41
C LYS A 105 -6.01 -48.31 -28.60
N THR A 106 -7.07 -48.30 -27.81
CA THR A 106 -7.90 -49.48 -27.49
C THR A 106 -9.25 -49.04 -26.86
N GLN A 107 -10.32 -49.33 -27.61
CA GLN A 107 -11.67 -49.72 -27.16
C GLN A 107 -12.56 -48.75 -26.38
N ASN A 108 -13.46 -48.14 -27.15
CA ASN A 108 -14.92 -48.24 -27.01
C ASN A 108 -15.42 -49.34 -26.04
N LYS A 109 -15.60 -49.04 -24.74
CA LYS A 109 -16.57 -49.73 -23.85
C LYS A 109 -16.75 -49.10 -22.46
N LYS A 110 -16.69 -47.77 -22.31
CA LYS A 110 -16.98 -47.08 -21.04
C LYS A 110 -17.91 -45.86 -21.18
N ARG A 111 -18.87 -45.90 -22.12
CA ARG A 111 -19.79 -44.78 -22.38
C ARG A 111 -21.10 -44.77 -21.58
N PHE A 112 -21.42 -45.81 -20.80
CA PHE A 112 -22.72 -45.87 -20.09
C PHE A 112 -22.72 -45.71 -18.56
N ASN A 113 -21.56 -45.65 -17.90
CA ASN A 113 -21.49 -45.41 -16.44
C ASN A 113 -20.97 -44.01 -16.04
N ALA A 114 -20.72 -43.12 -17.01
CA ALA A 114 -20.27 -41.75 -16.74
C ALA A 114 -21.40 -40.72 -16.61
N LEU A 115 -22.66 -41.11 -16.88
CA LEU A 115 -23.81 -40.20 -16.89
C LEU A 115 -24.55 -40.08 -15.55
N LYS A 116 -24.24 -40.92 -14.54
CA LYS A 116 -24.85 -40.83 -13.18
C LYS A 116 -23.93 -40.23 -12.11
N LYS A 117 -22.74 -39.74 -12.49
CA LYS A 117 -21.77 -39.13 -11.56
C LYS A 117 -21.50 -37.65 -11.87
N LYS A 118 -22.34 -37.01 -12.69
CA LYS A 118 -22.19 -35.62 -13.12
C LYS A 118 -23.01 -34.60 -12.32
N ASP A 119 -23.84 -35.04 -11.38
CA ASP A 119 -24.63 -34.15 -10.50
C ASP A 119 -23.97 -33.85 -9.14
N ARG A 120 -22.70 -34.22 -8.95
CA ARG A 120 -21.95 -33.94 -7.71
C ARG A 120 -20.76 -32.97 -7.87
N PHE A 121 -20.61 -32.38 -9.05
CA PHE A 121 -19.66 -31.29 -9.30
C PHE A 121 -20.42 -30.24 -10.11
N SER A 122 -21.11 -29.30 -9.50
CA SER A 122 -20.42 -28.12 -9.02
C SER A 122 -21.42 -27.24 -8.25
N LYS A 123 -21.43 -27.36 -6.92
CA LYS A 123 -21.64 -26.16 -6.11
C LYS A 123 -20.43 -25.28 -6.40
N VAL A 124 -20.51 -24.50 -7.48
CA VAL A 124 -19.68 -23.31 -7.65
C VAL A 124 -19.93 -22.53 -6.38
N GLN A 125 -19.00 -22.62 -5.43
CA GLN A 125 -18.95 -21.68 -4.33
C GLN A 125 -18.81 -20.33 -5.03
N THR A 126 -19.93 -19.64 -5.19
CA THR A 126 -19.97 -18.23 -5.52
C THR A 126 -19.23 -17.56 -4.39
N SER A 127 -17.91 -17.41 -4.54
CA SER A 127 -17.10 -16.63 -3.63
C SER A 127 -17.76 -15.27 -3.59
N LYS A 128 -18.26 -14.89 -2.42
CA LYS A 128 -18.90 -13.58 -2.25
C LYS A 128 -17.93 -12.55 -2.83
N PRO A 129 -18.39 -11.64 -3.69
CA PRO A 129 -17.50 -10.65 -4.28
C PRO A 129 -16.80 -9.92 -3.13
N SER A 130 -15.47 -10.05 -3.09
CA SER A 130 -14.66 -9.37 -2.07
C SER A 130 -14.89 -7.88 -2.21
N LYS A 131 -15.19 -7.21 -1.10
CA LYS A 131 -15.43 -5.77 -1.12
C LYS A 131 -14.21 -5.05 -1.72
N PRO A 132 -14.43 -3.97 -2.50
CA PRO A 132 -13.33 -3.15 -2.97
C PRO A 132 -12.45 -2.69 -1.81
N PHE A 133 -11.13 -2.60 -2.02
CA PHE A 133 -10.17 -2.28 -0.96
C PHE A 133 -10.51 -0.98 -0.22
N TYR A 134 -10.94 0.05 -0.95
CA TYR A 134 -11.32 1.33 -0.32
C TYR A 134 -12.52 1.20 0.62
N MET A 135 -13.41 0.22 0.46
CA MET A 135 -14.61 0.05 1.31
C MET A 135 -14.36 -0.83 2.55
N GLN A 136 -13.16 -1.39 2.69
CA GLN A 136 -12.83 -2.28 3.81
C GLN A 136 -12.31 -1.50 5.01
N LYS A 137 -12.54 -2.08 6.20
CA LYS A 137 -12.10 -1.54 7.49
C LYS A 137 -10.86 -2.33 7.93
N TYR A 138 -9.85 -1.62 8.43
CA TYR A 138 -8.56 -2.18 8.79
C TYR A 138 -8.10 -1.66 10.15
N ARG A 139 -7.54 -2.55 10.98
CA ARG A 139 -6.93 -2.18 12.25
C ARG A 139 -5.66 -2.97 12.49
N GLY A 140 -4.67 -2.39 13.17
CA GLY A 140 -3.45 -3.12 13.48
C GLY A 140 -2.35 -2.23 14.04
N LEU A 141 -1.13 -2.72 13.92
CA LEU A 141 0.04 -2.07 14.50
C LEU A 141 0.63 -1.05 13.52
N SER A 142 1.15 0.04 14.06
CA SER A 142 1.92 1.02 13.33
C SER A 142 3.24 1.36 14.02
N LEU A 143 4.24 1.64 13.20
CA LEU A 143 5.53 2.16 13.59
C LEU A 143 5.70 3.52 12.92
N GLU A 144 6.06 4.54 13.68
CA GLU A 144 6.18 5.90 13.15
C GLU A 144 7.48 6.55 13.58
N SER A 145 8.30 6.96 12.62
CA SER A 145 9.50 7.74 12.87
C SER A 145 9.16 9.23 12.73
N ILE A 146 9.21 9.95 13.84
CA ILE A 146 8.85 11.37 13.94
C ILE A 146 10.11 12.18 14.22
N GLN A 147 10.36 13.24 13.45
CA GLN A 147 11.38 14.23 13.77
C GLN A 147 10.86 15.18 14.88
N TYR A 148 10.66 14.61 16.07
CA TYR A 148 10.05 15.27 17.22
C TYR A 148 10.76 16.58 17.52
N THR A 149 10.01 17.67 17.62
CA THR A 149 10.54 19.02 17.82
C THR A 149 9.72 19.74 18.87
N GLU A 150 10.39 20.25 19.91
CA GLU A 150 9.75 21.01 20.98
C GLU A 150 10.62 22.21 21.40
N ASP A 151 9.98 23.18 22.04
CA ASP A 151 10.64 24.37 22.60
C ASP A 151 10.83 24.14 24.10
N THR A 152 12.05 23.77 24.49
CA THR A 152 12.38 23.33 25.85
C THR A 152 13.77 23.83 26.24
N MET A 153 13.99 24.06 27.55
CA MET A 153 15.27 24.55 28.06
C MET A 153 15.77 25.82 27.32
N GLY A 154 14.85 26.72 26.95
CA GLY A 154 15.14 27.99 26.28
C GLY A 154 15.55 27.89 24.80
N SER A 155 15.35 26.75 24.15
CA SER A 155 15.69 26.58 22.73
C SER A 155 14.79 25.55 22.04
N VAL A 156 14.63 25.68 20.72
CA VAL A 156 14.00 24.64 19.91
C VAL A 156 14.96 23.46 19.77
N ARG A 157 14.53 22.29 20.20
CA ARG A 157 15.30 21.04 20.14
C ARG A 157 14.54 20.01 19.32
N SER A 158 15.29 19.20 18.56
CA SER A 158 14.70 18.14 17.74
C SER A 158 15.47 16.83 17.90
N ALA A 159 14.74 15.71 17.87
CA ALA A 159 15.31 14.37 17.83
C ALA A 159 14.43 13.42 16.99
N PRO A 160 15.01 12.49 16.21
CA PRO A 160 14.25 11.44 15.58
C PRO A 160 13.82 10.42 16.64
N LEU A 161 12.51 10.23 16.80
CA LEU A 161 11.92 9.27 17.73
C LEU A 161 11.11 8.25 16.96
N THR A 162 11.18 6.98 17.37
CA THR A 162 10.39 5.90 16.76
C THR A 162 9.29 5.49 17.73
N PHE A 163 8.06 5.81 17.36
CA PHE A 163 6.85 5.46 18.09
C PHE A 163 6.31 4.11 17.65
N ILE A 164 5.69 3.41 18.58
CA ILE A 164 4.91 2.20 18.32
C ILE A 164 3.45 2.47 18.64
N GLY A 165 2.51 1.90 17.90
CA GLY A 165 1.12 2.21 18.15
C GLY A 165 0.10 1.35 17.46
N PHE A 166 -1.14 1.76 17.61
CA PHE A 166 -2.31 1.11 17.05
C PHE A 166 -3.02 2.07 16.09
N ARG A 167 -3.43 1.54 14.95
CA ARG A 167 -4.06 2.31 13.88
C ARG A 167 -5.34 1.65 13.42
N MET A 168 -6.35 2.46 13.16
CA MET A 168 -7.65 2.06 12.59
C MET A 168 -7.94 2.91 11.36
N SER A 169 -8.44 2.30 10.30
CA SER A 169 -8.71 3.02 9.06
C SER A 169 -9.79 2.39 8.21
N GLY A 170 -10.51 3.23 7.46
CA GLY A 170 -11.58 2.83 6.53
C GLY A 170 -12.86 3.63 6.75
N TYR A 171 -13.84 3.40 5.87
CA TYR A 171 -15.17 4.00 6.01
C TYR A 171 -15.86 3.52 7.26
N ASP A 172 -16.61 4.40 7.92
CA ASP A 172 -17.49 4.03 9.03
C ASP A 172 -16.74 3.29 10.15
N THR A 173 -15.45 3.61 10.36
CA THR A 173 -14.63 2.96 11.39
C THR A 173 -14.79 3.61 12.75
N LEU A 174 -14.88 4.94 12.78
CA LEU A 174 -14.91 5.75 14.00
C LEU A 174 -16.08 6.71 14.04
N VAL A 175 -16.44 7.25 12.87
CA VAL A 175 -17.59 8.12 12.69
C VAL A 175 -18.42 7.54 11.57
N SER A 176 -19.73 7.39 11.82
CA SER A 176 -20.68 6.97 10.80
C SER A 176 -20.77 8.03 9.72
N GLY A 177 -20.46 7.64 8.48
CA GLY A 177 -20.52 8.56 7.35
C GLY A 177 -19.88 7.99 6.09
N GLU A 178 -20.04 8.73 5.00
CA GLU A 178 -19.49 8.41 3.68
C GLU A 178 -18.04 8.86 3.51
N MET A 179 -17.33 9.13 4.60
CA MET A 179 -15.93 9.54 4.56
C MET A 179 -15.05 8.43 5.14
N SER A 180 -13.91 8.21 4.50
CA SER A 180 -12.89 7.34 5.06
C SER A 180 -12.18 8.07 6.19
N THR A 181 -12.00 7.41 7.33
CA THR A 181 -11.31 7.97 8.48
C THR A 181 -10.10 7.13 8.82
N ASP A 182 -9.08 7.76 9.39
CA ASP A 182 -7.87 7.10 9.89
C ASP A 182 -7.55 7.65 11.28
N ALA A 183 -7.48 6.78 12.28
CA ALA A 183 -6.98 7.15 13.60
C ALA A 183 -5.73 6.37 13.94
N ASN A 184 -4.79 7.04 14.60
CA ASN A 184 -3.55 6.45 15.06
C ASN A 184 -3.27 6.90 16.49
N ILE A 185 -2.98 5.94 17.37
CA ILE A 185 -2.54 6.17 18.75
C ILE A 185 -1.15 5.58 18.88
N LEU A 186 -0.17 6.42 19.19
CA LEU A 186 1.25 6.14 19.18
C LEU A 186 1.84 6.42 20.56
N LEU A 187 2.78 5.59 20.99
CA LEU A 187 3.46 5.71 22.27
C LEU A 187 4.98 5.61 22.06
N TYR A 188 5.71 6.47 22.76
CA TYR A 188 7.15 6.42 22.92
C TYR A 188 7.46 6.38 24.42
N LEU A 189 8.21 5.39 24.89
CA LEU A 189 8.40 5.09 26.32
C LEU A 189 9.71 5.63 26.90
N ASN A 190 10.35 6.57 26.22
CA ASN A 190 11.62 7.15 26.66
C ASN A 190 11.58 8.68 26.57
N ALA A 191 12.59 9.33 27.15
CA ALA A 191 12.81 10.76 26.92
C ALA A 191 13.71 10.98 25.68
N PRO A 192 13.52 12.09 24.95
CA PRO A 192 14.41 12.47 23.86
C PRO A 192 15.87 12.67 24.30
N ASN A 193 16.82 12.21 23.49
CA ASN A 193 18.25 12.20 23.82
C ASN A 193 18.87 13.60 24.06
N TYR A 194 18.23 14.69 23.62
CA TYR A 194 18.77 16.03 23.87
C TYR A 194 18.70 16.45 25.34
N TYR A 195 17.80 15.87 26.15
CA TYR A 195 17.79 16.14 27.60
C TYR A 195 19.09 15.71 28.26
N LYS A 196 19.59 14.52 27.91
CA LYS A 196 20.89 14.01 28.40
C LYS A 196 22.06 14.88 27.96
N LYS A 197 22.00 15.45 26.75
CA LYS A 197 23.05 16.33 26.22
C LYS A 197 23.10 17.71 26.90
N VAL A 198 21.99 18.20 27.44
CA VAL A 198 21.91 19.54 28.05
C VAL A 198 22.12 19.48 29.56
N THR A 199 21.67 18.40 30.20
CA THR A 199 21.68 18.27 31.67
C THR A 199 22.81 17.39 32.20
N ASP A 200 23.52 16.68 31.32
CA ASP A 200 24.46 15.59 31.63
C ASP A 200 23.85 14.44 32.47
N ASN A 201 22.54 14.43 32.67
CA ASN A 201 21.82 13.41 33.41
C ASN A 201 20.76 12.73 32.53
N GLU A 202 20.30 11.57 32.97
CA GLU A 202 19.25 10.86 32.25
C GLU A 202 17.89 11.53 32.45
N ALA A 203 17.06 11.43 31.42
CA ALA A 203 15.65 11.79 31.50
C ALA A 203 14.82 10.54 31.25
N LYS A 204 13.68 10.45 31.94
CA LYS A 204 12.72 9.35 31.82
C LYS A 204 11.36 9.91 31.47
N GLY A 205 10.47 9.08 30.95
CA GLY A 205 9.12 9.52 30.65
C GLY A 205 8.56 8.88 29.41
N TRP A 206 7.46 9.43 28.93
CA TRP A 206 6.75 8.91 27.78
C TRP A 206 6.06 10.03 27.00
N ILE A 207 5.80 9.75 25.73
CA ILE A 207 5.12 10.64 24.81
C ILE A 207 3.98 9.85 24.15
N LEU A 208 2.76 10.32 24.34
CA LEU A 208 1.56 9.85 23.65
C LEU A 208 1.26 10.80 22.50
N HIS A 209 1.03 10.22 21.34
CA HIS A 209 0.68 10.97 20.14
C HIS A 209 -0.56 10.33 19.51
N SER A 210 -1.63 11.10 19.39
CA SER A 210 -2.90 10.66 18.80
C SER A 210 -3.25 11.53 17.61
N SER A 211 -3.79 10.94 16.55
CA SER A 211 -4.22 11.69 15.37
C SER A 211 -5.45 11.06 14.77
N TYR A 212 -6.30 11.91 14.20
CA TYR A 212 -7.51 11.52 13.49
C TYR A 212 -7.59 12.29 12.18
N THR A 213 -7.69 11.60 11.04
CA THR A 213 -7.75 12.24 9.72
C THR A 213 -8.95 11.79 8.91
N TYR A 214 -9.51 12.74 8.16
CA TYR A 214 -10.42 12.45 7.05
C TYR A 214 -9.59 12.20 5.80
N ASP A 215 -9.83 11.08 5.15
CA ASP A 215 -9.05 10.61 4.02
C ASP A 215 -9.82 10.69 2.70
N THR A 216 -9.14 11.19 1.68
CA THR A 216 -9.59 11.19 0.29
C THR A 216 -8.65 10.35 -0.57
N TYR A 217 -9.22 9.49 -1.41
CA TYR A 217 -8.47 8.59 -2.29
C TYR A 217 -8.16 9.25 -3.63
N LEU A 218 -6.87 9.42 -3.95
CA LEU A 218 -6.37 9.89 -5.24
C LEU A 218 -6.43 8.80 -6.32
N LYS A 219 -6.04 7.57 -5.96
CA LYS A 219 -6.02 6.43 -6.88
C LYS A 219 -6.57 5.20 -6.19
N ARG A 220 -7.48 4.50 -6.88
CA ARG A 220 -8.17 3.31 -6.38
C ARG A 220 -7.90 2.13 -7.30
N GLY A 221 -7.16 1.15 -6.80
CA GLY A 221 -6.95 -0.14 -7.46
C GLY A 221 -7.61 -1.27 -6.67
N ALA A 222 -7.66 -2.47 -7.25
CA ALA A 222 -8.19 -3.64 -6.55
C ALA A 222 -7.41 -3.94 -5.27
N ASN A 223 -6.08 -3.76 -5.28
CA ASN A 223 -5.20 -4.06 -4.14
C ASN A 223 -4.24 -2.91 -3.79
N PHE A 224 -4.48 -1.72 -4.32
CA PHE A 224 -3.65 -0.54 -4.08
C PHE A 224 -4.52 0.69 -3.85
N LEU A 225 -4.15 1.51 -2.88
CA LEU A 225 -4.76 2.81 -2.63
C LEU A 225 -3.67 3.87 -2.49
N LEU A 226 -3.91 5.02 -3.10
CA LEU A 226 -3.18 6.24 -2.83
C LEU A 226 -4.18 7.24 -2.22
N SER A 227 -3.86 7.80 -1.07
CA SER A 227 -4.73 8.68 -0.31
C SER A 227 -3.98 9.88 0.23
N TYR A 228 -4.68 11.00 0.40
CA TYR A 228 -4.24 12.08 1.28
C TYR A 228 -5.30 12.28 2.36
N GLY A 229 -4.91 12.81 3.50
CA GLY A 229 -5.83 13.09 4.58
C GLY A 229 -5.39 14.29 5.40
N PHE A 230 -6.34 14.89 6.10
CA PHE A 230 -6.09 15.97 7.03
C PHE A 230 -6.97 15.81 8.27
N GLY A 231 -6.52 16.31 9.40
CA GLY A 231 -7.35 16.34 10.59
C GLY A 231 -6.60 16.72 11.86
N PRO A 232 -7.28 16.71 13.01
CA PRO A 232 -6.70 17.09 14.28
C PRO A 232 -5.67 16.05 14.75
N MET A 233 -4.72 16.56 15.52
CA MET A 233 -3.79 15.74 16.28
C MET A 233 -3.66 16.26 17.71
N PHE A 234 -3.31 15.35 18.60
CA PHE A 234 -3.12 15.57 20.02
C PHE A 234 -1.82 14.93 20.46
N ARG A 235 -1.00 15.67 21.20
CA ARG A 235 0.21 15.18 21.82
C ARG A 235 0.14 15.45 23.31
N PHE A 236 0.58 14.47 24.09
CA PHE A 236 0.84 14.63 25.51
C PHE A 236 2.19 13.98 25.85
N SER A 237 3.05 14.70 26.55
CA SER A 237 4.34 14.20 27.01
C SER A 237 4.48 14.43 28.50
N HIS A 238 4.87 13.38 29.22
CA HIS A 238 5.26 13.42 30.62
C HIS A 238 6.73 13.01 30.71
N LEU A 239 7.61 13.97 30.99
CA LEU A 239 9.05 13.77 31.07
C LEU A 239 9.56 14.18 32.45
N VAL A 240 10.44 13.37 33.04
CA VAL A 240 11.12 13.69 34.30
C VAL A 240 12.60 13.83 34.00
N VAL A 241 13.11 15.05 34.17
CA VAL A 241 14.48 15.44 33.84
C VAL A 241 15.26 15.65 35.14
N GLN A 242 16.45 15.05 35.22
CA GLN A 242 17.33 15.24 36.37
C GLN A 242 18.21 16.48 36.21
N LEU A 243 18.00 17.47 37.08
CA LEU A 243 18.77 18.71 37.09
C LEU A 243 19.79 18.69 38.23
N LYS A 244 21.03 19.09 37.95
CA LYS A 244 22.03 19.28 39.01
C LYS A 244 21.73 20.57 39.78
N LYS A 245 21.56 20.47 41.10
CA LYS A 245 21.33 21.65 41.94
C LYS A 245 22.60 22.52 41.98
N PRO A 246 22.50 23.86 41.80
CA PRO A 246 23.65 24.75 41.90
C PRO A 246 24.40 24.56 43.22
N ASN A 247 25.72 24.46 43.16
CA ASN A 247 26.60 24.27 44.32
C ASN A 247 26.39 22.97 45.12
N SER A 248 25.82 21.92 44.51
CA SER A 248 25.75 20.61 45.14
C SER A 248 25.94 19.47 44.15
N ASN A 249 26.27 18.28 44.66
CA ASN A 249 26.32 17.04 43.88
C ASN A 249 24.95 16.34 43.81
N PHE A 250 23.90 16.95 44.34
CA PHE A 250 22.56 16.37 44.32
C PHE A 250 21.85 16.70 43.01
N THR A 251 21.18 15.70 42.47
CA THR A 251 20.22 15.84 41.38
C THR A 251 18.81 16.04 41.94
N VAL A 252 18.02 16.83 41.25
CA VAL A 252 16.60 17.06 41.56
C VAL A 252 15.80 16.65 40.33
N ASP A 253 14.79 15.82 40.54
CA ASP A 253 13.85 15.46 39.50
C ASP A 253 12.92 16.65 39.20
N TYR A 254 12.88 17.06 37.94
CA TYR A 254 12.02 18.13 37.45
C TYR A 254 11.00 17.54 36.45
N PRO A 255 9.71 17.40 36.84
CA PRO A 255 8.66 16.94 35.94
C PRO A 255 8.32 18.04 34.93
N MET A 256 8.20 17.62 33.67
CA MET A 256 7.89 18.43 32.51
C MET A 256 6.71 17.77 31.79
N ASP A 257 5.53 18.31 32.05
CA ASP A 257 4.31 17.95 31.35
C ASP A 257 4.04 18.97 30.26
N ASP A 258 3.82 18.47 29.05
CA ASP A 258 3.47 19.31 27.91
C ASP A 258 2.37 18.66 27.09
N MET A 259 1.47 19.50 26.60
CA MET A 259 0.29 19.10 25.85
C MET A 259 0.14 20.02 24.64
N ALA A 260 -0.04 19.43 23.48
CA ALA A 260 -0.26 20.18 22.24
C ALA A 260 -1.43 19.65 21.44
N LEU A 261 -2.13 20.59 20.82
CA LEU A 261 -3.14 20.34 19.81
C LEU A 261 -2.63 20.93 18.50
N GLY A 262 -2.88 20.21 17.41
CA GLY A 262 -2.42 20.62 16.10
C GLY A 262 -3.22 20.01 14.97
N ILE A 263 -2.71 20.20 13.76
CA ILE A 263 -3.25 19.64 12.54
C ILE A 263 -2.19 18.72 11.94
N VAL A 264 -2.63 17.60 11.39
CA VAL A 264 -1.79 16.71 10.59
C VAL A 264 -2.27 16.70 9.15
N LEU A 265 -1.31 16.79 8.22
CA LEU A 265 -1.50 16.48 6.81
C LEU A 265 -0.80 15.15 6.52
N ARG A 266 -1.48 14.25 5.83
CA ARG A 266 -1.00 12.90 5.53
C ARG A 266 -1.07 12.64 4.03
N LEU A 267 -0.02 12.05 3.48
CA LEU A 267 0.00 11.44 2.15
C LEU A 267 0.39 9.98 2.32
N GLY A 268 -0.49 9.06 1.91
CA GLY A 268 -0.39 7.64 2.20
C GLY A 268 -0.55 6.75 0.98
N ALA A 269 0.16 5.63 0.98
CA ALA A 269 -0.01 4.53 0.05
C ALA A 269 -0.33 3.24 0.83
N ALA A 270 -1.26 2.45 0.32
CA ALA A 270 -1.66 1.19 0.93
C ALA A 270 -1.69 0.07 -0.11
N PHE A 271 -1.21 -1.10 0.27
CA PHE A 271 -1.27 -2.33 -0.51
C PHE A 271 -2.06 -3.39 0.26
N ARG A 272 -2.94 -4.12 -0.43
CA ARG A 272 -3.76 -5.19 0.14
C ARG A 272 -3.24 -6.55 -0.33
N ILE A 273 -2.98 -7.43 0.64
CA ILE A 273 -2.66 -8.83 0.43
C ILE A 273 -3.70 -9.65 1.22
N GLN A 274 -4.74 -10.10 0.53
CA GLN A 274 -5.90 -10.76 1.14
C GLN A 274 -6.54 -9.88 2.24
N LYS A 275 -6.53 -10.33 3.49
CA LYS A 275 -7.07 -9.63 4.67
C LYS A 275 -6.07 -8.68 5.34
N ILE A 276 -4.83 -8.62 4.84
CA ILE A 276 -3.78 -7.77 5.39
C ILE A 276 -3.61 -6.55 4.50
N SER A 277 -3.50 -5.36 5.09
CA SER A 277 -3.11 -4.13 4.43
C SER A 277 -1.77 -3.65 4.98
N LEU A 278 -0.80 -3.49 4.09
CA LEU A 278 0.44 -2.78 4.37
C LEU A 278 0.22 -1.30 4.01
N ARG A 279 0.51 -0.40 4.93
CA ARG A 279 0.38 1.05 4.74
C ARG A 279 1.70 1.75 4.97
N SER A 280 1.95 2.78 4.17
CA SER A 280 3.08 3.69 4.33
C SER A 280 2.58 5.12 4.17
N ASP A 281 2.95 6.01 5.08
CA ASP A 281 2.58 7.43 4.99
C ASP A 281 3.77 8.36 5.23
N ILE A 282 3.68 9.51 4.57
CA ILE A 282 4.42 10.73 4.91
C ILE A 282 3.43 11.65 5.63
N LYS A 283 3.81 12.15 6.79
CA LYS A 283 2.99 13.06 7.59
C LYS A 283 3.71 14.36 7.85
N TYR A 284 2.95 15.44 7.86
CA TYR A 284 3.39 16.77 8.25
C TYR A 284 2.53 17.26 9.40
N TYR A 285 3.16 17.53 10.53
CA TYR A 285 2.51 17.98 11.75
C TYR A 285 2.67 19.49 11.90
N TRP A 286 1.56 20.15 12.21
CA TRP A 286 1.49 21.57 12.45
C TRP A 286 0.90 21.82 13.84
N GLU A 287 1.78 21.93 14.83
CA GLU A 287 1.47 22.37 16.20
C GLU A 287 2.09 23.77 16.45
N LYS A 288 2.60 24.04 17.66
CA LYS A 288 3.54 25.14 17.94
C LYS A 288 4.81 25.01 17.08
N GLN A 289 5.31 23.77 16.94
CA GLN A 289 6.44 23.43 16.09
C GLN A 289 5.98 22.58 14.90
N ARG A 290 6.74 22.65 13.80
CA ARG A 290 6.45 21.92 12.56
C ARG A 290 7.44 20.79 12.41
N TYR A 291 6.95 19.58 12.13
CA TYR A 291 7.82 18.42 11.95
C TYR A 291 7.22 17.39 11.00
N PHE A 292 8.09 16.54 10.47
CA PHE A 292 7.74 15.47 9.54
C PHE A 292 7.79 14.10 10.21
N ALA A 293 7.02 13.17 9.68
CA ALA A 293 7.09 11.77 10.07
C ALA A 293 6.89 10.80 8.91
N LEU A 294 7.43 9.60 9.09
CA LEU A 294 7.23 8.44 8.24
C LEU A 294 6.53 7.35 9.03
N ASN A 295 5.38 6.88 8.55
CA ASN A 295 4.61 5.81 9.17
C ASN A 295 4.68 4.54 8.31
N LEU A 296 4.84 3.40 8.96
CA LEU A 296 4.63 2.07 8.38
C LEU A 296 3.62 1.32 9.25
N GLY A 297 2.62 0.71 8.62
CA GLY A 297 1.56 -0.01 9.31
C GLY A 297 1.25 -1.36 8.69
N THR A 298 0.98 -2.35 9.54
CA THR A 298 0.46 -3.66 9.15
C THR A 298 -0.91 -3.81 9.79
N LEU A 299 -1.95 -3.75 8.96
CA LEU A 299 -3.34 -3.72 9.39
C LEU A 299 -4.09 -4.96 8.92
N TYR A 300 -5.03 -5.45 9.72
CA TYR A 300 -5.89 -6.59 9.44
C TYR A 300 -7.34 -6.15 9.24
N GLU A 301 -8.01 -6.76 8.26
CA GLU A 301 -9.41 -6.53 7.94
C GLU A 301 -10.32 -7.02 9.08
N PHE A 302 -11.31 -6.21 9.48
CA PHE A 302 -12.28 -6.57 10.52
C PHE A 302 -13.71 -6.15 10.17
#